data_AF-U6E0Y3-F1
#
_entry.id   AF-U6E0Y3-F1
#
_cell.length_a   1.000
_cell.length_b   1.000
_cell.length_c   1.000
_cell.angle_alpha   90.00
_cell.angle_beta   90.00
_cell.angle_gamma   90.00
#
_symmetry.space_group_name_H-M   'P 1'
#
loop_
_entity.id
_entity.type
_entity.pdbx_description
1 polymer ?
#
loop_
_entity_poly.entity_id
_entity_poly.type
_entity_poly.pdbx_seq_one_letter_code
_entity_poly.pdbx_strand_id
1 'polypeptide(L)'
;MPQTPPFSAMFDSSGYNRNLYQAAEAGCAGLCYHDNNLLSGSLEALIQHLVPNVDYYPDRTYIFTFLLSSRLFVHPYELMAKVCHLCVEHQRPSDPSSDKNQIRKIAPKILQLLTEWTETFPYDFRDERMMRNLKDLAHRIASGEETYRKNVQQMIQGLVRKLATLSQYEEVLAKISSTSTDRLTVLKTKPQSIQRDIITVCSDPYTLAQQLTHIELERLNYIGPEEFVQAFVQKDPLDNDKSCYSERKKTRNLEAYVEWFNRLSYLVATEICMPVKKKHRARMIEYFIDVARECFNIGNFNSLMAIISG
;
A
#
# COMPACT_ATOMS: atom_id res chain seq x y z
N MET A 1 -11.70 37.93 7.11
CA MET A 1 -10.65 36.95 7.37
C MET A 1 -9.84 37.41 8.57
N PRO A 2 -9.87 36.71 9.71
CA PRO A 2 -8.97 36.98 10.82
C PRO A 2 -7.70 36.13 10.67
N GLN A 3 -6.54 36.80 10.67
CA GLN A 3 -5.22 36.20 10.68
C GLN A 3 -4.90 35.63 12.07
N THR A 4 -4.33 34.43 12.11
CA THR A 4 -3.75 33.82 13.32
C THR A 4 -2.38 34.42 13.63
N PRO A 5 -2.11 34.84 14.88
CA PRO A 5 -0.75 35.21 15.30
C PRO A 5 0.05 33.97 15.74
N PRO A 6 1.40 34.01 15.68
CA PRO A 6 2.26 32.88 16.00
C PRO A 6 2.52 32.82 17.51
N PHE A 7 2.64 31.61 18.06
CA PHE A 7 3.13 31.42 19.43
C PHE A 7 4.36 30.52 19.44
N SER A 8 5.50 31.16 19.72
CA SER A 8 6.75 30.53 20.16
C SER A 8 6.66 30.11 21.63
N ALA A 9 7.51 29.12 21.92
CA ALA A 9 7.85 28.55 23.21
C ALA A 9 7.92 29.53 24.40
N MET A 10 7.44 29.07 25.56
CA MET A 10 7.91 29.49 26.88
C MET A 10 7.61 28.40 27.95
N PHE A 11 8.69 27.79 28.46
CA PHE A 11 9.01 27.50 29.88
C PHE A 11 8.06 26.57 30.70
N ASP A 12 8.49 25.75 31.66
CA ASP A 12 9.81 25.54 32.27
C ASP A 12 9.84 24.22 33.09
N SER A 13 11.07 23.84 33.46
CA SER A 13 11.39 22.79 34.41
C SER A 13 10.83 23.04 35.82
N SER A 14 10.30 22.00 36.49
CA SER A 14 10.80 21.52 37.80
C SER A 14 9.89 20.42 38.37
N GLY A 15 10.51 19.39 38.95
CA GLY A 15 9.78 18.35 39.67
C GLY A 15 10.59 17.09 39.86
N TYR A 16 11.72 17.16 40.56
CA TYR A 16 12.34 15.97 41.13
C TYR A 16 11.31 15.27 42.03
N ASN A 17 10.84 14.10 41.61
CA ASN A 17 10.37 13.11 42.57
C ASN A 17 10.88 11.72 42.18
N ARG A 18 11.83 11.30 43.00
CA ARG A 18 12.53 10.03 43.00
C ARG A 18 11.59 9.01 43.62
N ASN A 19 10.76 8.35 42.82
CA ASN A 19 10.08 7.13 43.25
C ASN A 19 10.54 5.96 42.39
N LEU A 20 11.40 5.17 43.02
CA LEU A 20 11.72 3.79 42.66
C LEU A 20 10.43 2.99 42.50
N TYR A 21 10.03 2.74 41.26
CA TYR A 21 9.22 1.57 40.94
C TYR A 21 9.96 0.80 39.86
N GLN A 22 10.70 -0.19 40.34
CA GLN A 22 11.34 -1.24 39.58
C GLN A 22 10.24 -2.11 38.99
N ALA A 23 9.74 -1.76 37.80
CA ALA A 23 8.86 -2.62 37.04
C ALA A 23 9.73 -3.64 36.29
N ALA A 24 9.89 -4.80 36.93
CA ALA A 24 10.37 -6.07 36.43
C ALA A 24 10.91 -6.08 34.98
N GLU A 25 12.23 -6.14 34.89
CA GLU A 25 12.95 -6.62 33.72
C GLU A 25 12.52 -8.06 33.39
N ALA A 26 11.58 -8.18 32.46
CA ALA A 26 11.40 -9.35 31.61
C ALA A 26 10.99 -8.91 30.20
N GLY A 27 11.57 -7.80 29.73
CA GLY A 27 11.42 -7.34 28.35
C GLY A 27 12.53 -7.93 27.49
N CYS A 28 12.15 -8.49 26.34
CA CYS A 28 13.05 -8.82 25.24
C CYS A 28 14.18 -7.77 25.14
N ALA A 29 15.44 -8.21 25.33
CA ALA A 29 16.58 -7.33 25.50
C ALA A 29 16.72 -6.37 24.31
N GLY A 30 16.29 -5.12 24.46
CA GLY A 30 16.43 -4.07 23.45
C GLY A 30 15.15 -3.37 22.96
N LEU A 31 13.99 -3.57 23.58
CA LEU A 31 12.79 -2.74 23.33
C LEU A 31 12.64 -1.63 24.39
N CYS A 32 12.28 -0.42 23.95
CA CYS A 32 12.05 0.74 24.80
C CYS A 32 10.56 1.15 24.75
N TYR A 33 9.92 1.21 25.93
CA TYR A 33 8.51 1.56 26.07
C TYR A 33 8.33 2.88 26.82
N HIS A 34 7.28 3.62 26.47
CA HIS A 34 6.81 4.80 27.20
C HIS A 34 5.28 4.80 27.22
N ASP A 35 4.69 4.92 28.41
CA ASP A 35 3.23 4.85 28.61
C ASP A 35 2.58 3.63 27.92
N ASN A 36 3.21 2.46 28.07
CA ASN A 36 2.84 1.19 27.40
C ASN A 36 2.91 1.19 25.86
N ASN A 37 3.43 2.24 25.23
CA ASN A 37 3.66 2.29 23.79
C ASN A 37 5.11 1.94 23.47
N LEU A 38 5.31 1.06 22.49
CA LEU A 38 6.64 0.75 21.96
C LEU A 38 7.18 1.97 21.20
N LEU A 39 8.25 2.58 21.69
CA LEU A 39 8.87 3.76 21.06
C LEU A 39 10.00 3.40 20.11
N SER A 40 10.88 2.49 20.53
CA SER A 40 12.08 2.15 19.78
C SER A 40 12.61 0.79 20.22
N GLY A 41 13.52 0.26 19.42
CA GLY A 41 14.30 -0.91 19.78
C GLY A 41 15.33 -1.23 18.72
N SER A 42 16.21 -2.19 19.01
CA SER A 42 17.09 -2.73 17.97
C SER A 42 16.25 -3.43 16.90
N LEU A 43 16.76 -3.49 15.67
CA LEU A 43 16.08 -4.19 14.57
C LEU A 43 15.72 -5.62 14.98
N GLU A 44 16.64 -6.34 15.63
CA GLU A 44 16.40 -7.73 16.02
C GLU A 44 15.35 -7.85 17.12
N ALA A 45 15.31 -6.92 18.08
CA ALA A 45 14.28 -6.90 19.11
C ALA A 45 12.89 -6.61 18.48
N LEU A 46 12.82 -5.71 17.50
CA LEU A 46 11.57 -5.41 16.78
C LEU A 46 11.10 -6.60 15.93
N ILE A 47 12.02 -7.33 15.30
CA ILE A 47 11.69 -8.56 14.55
C ILE A 47 11.22 -9.66 15.52
N GLN A 48 11.87 -9.81 16.67
CA GLN A 48 11.40 -10.73 17.72
C GLN A 48 9.99 -10.35 18.20
N HIS A 49 9.71 -9.05 18.37
CA HIS A 49 8.38 -8.56 18.73
C HIS A 49 7.31 -8.82 17.64
N LEU A 50 7.71 -8.96 16.37
CA LEU A 50 6.80 -9.35 15.29
C LEU A 50 6.42 -10.84 15.35
N VAL A 51 7.27 -11.71 15.90
CA VAL A 51 7.04 -13.17 15.88
C VAL A 51 6.18 -13.60 17.09
N PRO A 52 4.99 -14.18 16.88
CA PRO A 52 4.15 -14.68 17.96
C PRO A 52 4.84 -15.80 18.76
N ASN A 53 4.52 -15.87 20.05
CA ASN A 53 4.92 -16.97 20.92
C ASN A 53 3.68 -17.55 21.65
N VAL A 54 3.88 -18.40 22.67
CA VAL A 54 2.76 -19.07 23.36
C VAL A 54 1.81 -18.06 24.01
N ASP A 55 2.32 -17.02 24.64
CA ASP A 55 1.56 -16.10 25.48
C ASP A 55 1.30 -14.74 24.81
N TYR A 56 1.94 -14.50 23.68
CA TYR A 56 1.90 -13.21 22.98
C TYR A 56 1.51 -13.34 21.51
N TYR A 57 0.81 -12.33 21.00
CA TYR A 57 0.56 -12.09 19.60
C TYR A 57 0.68 -10.57 19.37
N PRO A 58 1.45 -10.11 18.37
CA PRO A 58 1.57 -8.67 18.09
C PRO A 58 0.23 -8.07 17.72
N ASP A 59 -0.02 -6.84 18.17
CA ASP A 59 -1.23 -6.15 17.76
C ASP A 59 -1.21 -5.83 16.26
N ARG A 60 -2.41 -5.73 15.67
CA ARG A 60 -2.55 -5.52 14.22
C ARG A 60 -1.91 -4.22 13.74
N THR A 61 -1.92 -3.18 14.57
CA THR A 61 -1.32 -1.89 14.24
C THR A 61 0.20 -2.02 14.16
N TYR A 62 0.82 -2.75 15.09
CA TYR A 62 2.24 -3.07 15.03
C TYR A 62 2.58 -3.93 13.82
N ILE A 63 1.83 -5.00 13.55
CA ILE A 63 2.06 -5.85 12.36
C ILE A 63 2.05 -5.00 11.09
N PHE A 64 0.98 -4.22 10.87
CA PHE A 64 0.86 -3.35 9.70
C PHE A 64 2.02 -2.34 9.64
N THR A 65 2.24 -1.60 10.72
CA THR A 65 3.23 -0.51 10.77
C THR A 65 4.62 -1.06 10.55
N PHE A 66 5.01 -2.11 11.28
CA PHE A 66 6.34 -2.68 11.21
C PHE A 66 6.60 -3.31 9.84
N LEU A 67 5.67 -4.11 9.29
CA LEU A 67 5.83 -4.67 7.95
C LEU A 67 5.93 -3.55 6.90
N LEU A 68 5.11 -2.49 7.01
CA LEU A 68 5.15 -1.33 6.10
C LEU A 68 6.50 -0.59 6.18
N SER A 69 6.91 -0.19 7.38
CA SER A 69 8.08 0.63 7.61
C SER A 69 9.40 -0.12 7.53
N SER A 70 9.41 -1.44 7.78
CA SER A 70 10.63 -2.25 7.71
C SER A 70 11.29 -2.20 6.35
N ARG A 71 10.50 -1.94 5.30
CA ARG A 71 10.96 -1.71 3.92
C ARG A 71 11.97 -0.57 3.79
N LEU A 72 12.10 0.30 4.79
CA LEU A 72 13.09 1.36 4.81
C LEU A 72 14.50 0.88 5.20
N PHE A 73 14.61 -0.28 5.85
CA PHE A 73 15.88 -0.75 6.42
C PHE A 73 16.16 -2.26 6.23
N VAL A 74 15.15 -3.07 5.87
CA VAL A 74 15.28 -4.51 5.60
C VAL A 74 14.40 -4.90 4.42
N HIS A 75 14.92 -5.76 3.53
CA HIS A 75 14.13 -6.31 2.43
C HIS A 75 13.06 -7.29 2.94
N PRO A 76 11.83 -7.32 2.38
CA PRO A 76 10.77 -8.22 2.84
C PRO A 76 11.16 -9.70 2.87
N TYR A 77 11.93 -10.18 1.87
CA TYR A 77 12.40 -11.57 1.84
C TYR A 77 13.41 -11.89 2.95
N GLU A 78 14.24 -10.92 3.35
CA GLU A 78 15.20 -11.07 4.45
C GLU A 78 14.47 -11.06 5.79
N LEU A 79 13.47 -10.17 5.94
CA LEU A 79 12.61 -10.15 7.11
C LEU A 79 11.88 -11.48 7.28
N MET A 80 11.28 -12.00 6.21
CA MET A 80 10.61 -13.31 6.23
C MET A 80 11.60 -14.43 6.57
N ALA A 81 12.83 -14.40 6.06
CA ALA A 81 13.85 -15.39 6.42
C ALA A 81 14.18 -15.35 7.93
N LYS A 82 14.31 -14.15 8.52
CA LYS A 82 14.51 -13.98 9.97
C LYS A 82 13.29 -14.46 10.77
N VAL A 83 12.07 -14.17 10.33
CA VAL A 83 10.83 -14.67 10.93
C VAL A 83 10.79 -16.21 10.89
N CYS A 84 11.13 -16.82 9.75
CA CYS A 84 11.23 -18.27 9.62
C CYS A 84 12.25 -18.85 10.59
N HIS A 85 13.43 -18.23 10.73
CA HIS A 85 14.47 -18.66 11.67
C HIS A 85 13.97 -18.62 13.12
N LEU A 86 13.40 -17.51 13.55
CA LEU A 86 12.84 -17.37 14.90
C LEU A 86 11.70 -18.36 15.16
N CYS A 87 10.86 -18.64 14.16
CA CYS A 87 9.83 -19.67 14.28
C CYS A 87 10.44 -21.05 14.54
N VAL A 88 11.58 -21.38 13.92
CA VAL A 88 12.29 -22.65 14.14
C VAL A 88 12.98 -22.67 15.50
N GLU A 89 13.57 -21.56 15.94
CA GLU A 89 14.19 -21.47 17.28
C GLU A 89 13.17 -21.62 18.39
N HIS A 90 11.99 -21.00 18.27
CA HIS A 90 10.87 -21.19 19.22
C HIS A 90 10.33 -22.63 19.23
N GLN A 91 10.63 -23.43 18.20
CA GLN A 91 10.28 -24.85 18.11
C GLN A 91 11.39 -25.77 18.63
N ARG A 92 12.57 -25.24 18.99
CA ARG A 92 13.70 -26.05 19.46
C ARG A 92 13.55 -26.30 20.97
N PRO A 93 13.35 -27.55 21.41
CA PRO A 93 13.01 -27.84 22.80
C PRO A 93 14.16 -27.55 23.76
N SER A 94 13.83 -27.00 24.93
CA SER A 94 14.68 -27.10 26.12
C SER A 94 14.49 -28.45 26.84
N ASP A 95 13.35 -29.15 26.62
CA ASP A 95 13.00 -30.43 27.26
C ASP A 95 12.11 -31.30 26.32
N PRO A 96 12.49 -32.56 25.99
CA PRO A 96 11.82 -33.41 24.99
C PRO A 96 10.41 -33.94 25.36
N SER A 97 9.92 -33.70 26.58
CA SER A 97 8.63 -34.25 27.05
C SER A 97 7.43 -33.29 26.92
N SER A 98 7.66 -31.97 26.87
CA SER A 98 6.63 -30.91 26.72
C SER A 98 6.36 -30.50 25.26
N ASP A 99 7.03 -31.18 24.34
CA ASP A 99 7.47 -30.72 23.02
C ASP A 99 6.33 -30.57 21.99
N LYS A 100 5.45 -31.57 21.91
CA LYS A 100 4.36 -31.59 20.91
C LYS A 100 3.25 -30.57 21.20
N ASN A 101 3.09 -30.16 22.47
CA ASN A 101 1.97 -29.33 22.88
C ASN A 101 2.24 -27.84 22.64
N GLN A 102 3.51 -27.41 22.71
CA GLN A 102 3.89 -26.01 22.51
C GLN A 102 3.90 -25.61 21.02
N ILE A 103 4.44 -26.49 20.17
CA ILE A 103 4.44 -26.30 18.71
C ILE A 103 3.00 -26.15 18.18
N ARG A 104 2.07 -26.96 18.70
CA ARG A 104 0.64 -26.87 18.35
C ARG A 104 -0.02 -25.56 18.78
N LYS A 105 0.43 -24.94 19.86
CA LYS A 105 -0.12 -23.65 20.35
C LYS A 105 0.37 -22.45 19.53
N ILE A 106 1.60 -22.52 19.01
CA ILE A 106 2.23 -21.41 18.27
C ILE A 106 1.85 -21.45 16.78
N ALA A 107 1.73 -22.64 16.19
CA ALA A 107 1.37 -22.83 14.78
C ALA A 107 0.17 -22.00 14.27
N PRO A 108 -1.00 -21.94 14.96
CA PRO A 108 -2.13 -21.11 14.51
C PRO A 108 -1.80 -19.62 14.50
N LYS A 109 -0.99 -19.14 15.45
CA LYS A 109 -0.57 -17.73 15.50
C LYS A 109 0.39 -17.39 14.36
N ILE A 110 1.34 -18.28 14.04
CA ILE A 110 2.22 -18.08 12.89
C ILE A 110 1.41 -18.07 11.59
N LEU A 111 0.46 -19.01 11.45
CA LEU A 111 -0.42 -19.03 10.28
C LEU A 111 -1.26 -17.75 10.16
N GLN A 112 -1.75 -17.21 11.29
CA GLN A 112 -2.44 -15.93 11.30
C GLN A 112 -1.52 -14.80 10.82
N LEU A 113 -0.29 -14.68 11.36
CA LEU A 113 0.68 -13.67 10.91
C LEU A 113 0.97 -13.78 9.40
N LEU A 114 1.17 -15.00 8.89
CA LEU A 114 1.40 -15.23 7.46
C LEU A 114 0.19 -14.82 6.63
N THR A 115 -1.01 -15.15 7.10
CA THR A 115 -2.26 -14.75 6.42
C THR A 115 -2.36 -13.23 6.35
N GLU A 116 -2.17 -12.54 7.47
CA GLU A 116 -2.20 -11.06 7.53
C GLU A 116 -1.15 -10.44 6.59
N TRP A 117 0.06 -11.00 6.52
CA TRP A 117 1.09 -10.54 5.58
C TRP A 117 0.69 -10.77 4.12
N THR A 118 0.22 -11.97 3.76
CA THR A 118 -0.19 -12.30 2.39
C THR A 118 -1.41 -11.49 1.91
N GLU A 119 -2.30 -11.12 2.82
CA GLU A 119 -3.45 -10.29 2.51
C GLU A 119 -3.07 -8.81 2.41
N THR A 120 -2.24 -8.30 3.32
CA THR A 120 -1.90 -6.87 3.38
C THR A 120 -0.89 -6.48 2.30
N PHE A 121 0.13 -7.30 2.06
CA PHE A 121 1.24 -7.00 1.15
C PHE A 121 1.48 -8.13 0.13
N PRO A 122 0.50 -8.44 -0.73
CA PRO A 122 0.61 -9.54 -1.68
C PRO A 122 1.79 -9.39 -2.64
N TYR A 123 2.17 -8.16 -2.99
CA TYR A 123 3.26 -7.89 -3.92
C TYR A 123 4.63 -8.37 -3.45
N ASP A 124 4.88 -8.45 -2.13
CA ASP A 124 6.13 -9.00 -1.58
C ASP A 124 6.38 -10.43 -2.09
N PHE A 125 5.31 -11.19 -2.32
CA PHE A 125 5.34 -12.61 -2.72
C PHE A 125 5.54 -12.81 -4.23
N ARG A 126 5.74 -11.74 -5.01
CA ARG A 126 6.29 -11.84 -6.39
C ARG A 126 7.79 -12.15 -6.40
N ASP A 127 8.47 -11.98 -5.27
CA ASP A 127 9.86 -12.40 -5.10
C ASP A 127 9.90 -13.91 -4.82
N GLU A 128 10.68 -14.64 -5.60
CA GLU A 128 10.83 -16.10 -5.46
C GLU A 128 11.40 -16.50 -4.09
N ARG A 129 12.29 -15.70 -3.50
CA ARG A 129 12.85 -15.95 -2.16
C ARG A 129 11.76 -15.82 -1.10
N MET A 130 10.92 -14.80 -1.21
CA MET A 130 9.77 -14.59 -0.32
C MET A 130 8.78 -15.76 -0.42
N MET A 131 8.42 -16.15 -1.64
CA MET A 131 7.49 -17.26 -1.89
C MET A 131 8.05 -18.61 -1.41
N ARG A 132 9.36 -18.85 -1.56
CA ARG A 132 10.02 -20.04 -1.01
C ARG A 132 9.94 -20.06 0.52
N ASN A 133 10.32 -18.98 1.19
CA ASN A 133 10.26 -18.89 2.65
C ASN A 133 8.83 -19.13 3.19
N LEU A 134 7.82 -18.55 2.52
CA LEU A 134 6.41 -18.81 2.84
C LEU A 134 6.05 -20.29 2.73
N LYS A 135 6.37 -20.93 1.61
CA LYS A 135 6.05 -22.34 1.36
C LYS A 135 6.74 -23.26 2.36
N ASP A 136 7.99 -22.99 2.70
CA ASP A 136 8.75 -23.79 3.67
C ASP A 136 8.12 -23.72 5.06
N LEU A 137 7.75 -22.52 5.52
CA LEU A 137 7.10 -22.34 6.82
C LEU A 137 5.68 -22.92 6.83
N ALA A 138 4.92 -22.72 5.76
CA ALA A 138 3.58 -23.26 5.59
C ALA A 138 3.58 -24.80 5.58
N HIS A 139 4.57 -25.43 4.95
CA HIS A 139 4.74 -26.88 4.95
C HIS A 139 5.00 -27.42 6.36
N ARG A 140 5.82 -26.72 7.16
CA ARG A 140 6.09 -27.10 8.57
C ARG A 140 4.80 -27.06 9.40
N ILE A 141 3.99 -26.02 9.26
CA ILE A 141 2.70 -25.87 9.95
C ILE A 141 1.72 -26.96 9.53
N ALA A 142 1.67 -27.29 8.24
CA ALA A 142 0.77 -28.29 7.69
C ALA A 142 1.11 -29.74 8.08
N SER A 143 2.32 -30.01 8.59
CA SER A 143 2.73 -31.35 9.02
C SER A 143 2.10 -31.82 10.35
N GLY A 144 1.38 -30.93 11.04
CA GLY A 144 0.73 -31.21 12.32
C GLY A 144 -0.68 -31.82 12.21
N GLU A 145 -1.68 -31.01 11.85
CA GLU A 145 -3.11 -31.38 11.82
C GLU A 145 -3.75 -31.07 10.46
N GLU A 146 -4.75 -31.87 10.08
CA GLU A 146 -5.47 -31.75 8.80
C GLU A 146 -6.18 -30.39 8.63
N THR A 147 -6.61 -29.78 9.74
CA THR A 147 -7.18 -28.43 9.79
C THR A 147 -6.18 -27.37 9.33
N TYR A 148 -4.95 -27.41 9.84
CA TYR A 148 -3.88 -26.48 9.45
C TYR A 148 -3.49 -26.66 7.99
N ARG A 149 -3.48 -27.89 7.49
CA ARG A 149 -3.23 -28.18 6.07
C ARG A 149 -4.25 -27.47 5.18
N LYS A 150 -5.54 -27.55 5.51
CA LYS A 150 -6.61 -26.84 4.77
C LYS A 150 -6.44 -25.34 4.81
N ASN A 151 -6.17 -24.77 5.99
CA ASN A 151 -6.00 -23.32 6.13
C ASN A 151 -4.76 -22.80 5.38
N VAL A 152 -3.65 -23.53 5.42
CA VAL A 152 -2.44 -23.23 4.63
C VAL A 152 -2.73 -23.26 3.13
N GLN A 153 -3.45 -24.28 2.66
CA GLN A 153 -3.83 -24.38 1.25
C GLN A 153 -4.73 -23.21 0.82
N GLN A 154 -5.69 -22.82 1.67
CA GLN A 154 -6.57 -21.67 1.42
C GLN A 154 -5.79 -20.36 1.36
N MET A 155 -4.87 -20.12 2.30
CA MET A 155 -4.01 -18.93 2.32
C MET A 155 -3.16 -18.84 1.04
N ILE A 156 -2.46 -19.92 0.66
CA ILE A 156 -1.64 -19.94 -0.55
C ILE A 156 -2.51 -19.74 -1.80
N GLN A 157 -3.67 -20.39 -1.86
CA GLN A 157 -4.58 -20.24 -3.00
C GLN A 157 -5.13 -18.81 -3.10
N GLY A 158 -5.48 -18.20 -1.96
CA GLY A 158 -5.92 -16.81 -1.89
C GLY A 158 -4.86 -15.84 -2.40
N LEU A 159 -3.61 -16.03 -1.94
CA LEU A 159 -2.46 -15.25 -2.41
C LEU A 159 -2.25 -15.37 -3.92
N VAL A 160 -2.25 -16.60 -4.46
CA VAL A 160 -2.06 -16.83 -5.91
C VAL A 160 -3.17 -16.16 -6.72
N ARG A 161 -4.43 -16.25 -6.29
CA ARG A 161 -5.55 -15.56 -6.94
C ARG A 161 -5.36 -14.04 -6.91
N LYS A 162 -4.99 -13.48 -5.75
CA LYS A 162 -4.76 -12.03 -5.61
C LYS A 162 -3.62 -11.55 -6.52
N LEU A 163 -2.51 -12.28 -6.55
CA LEU A 163 -1.38 -12.00 -7.46
C LEU A 163 -1.78 -12.07 -8.94
N ALA A 164 -2.62 -13.01 -9.33
CA ALA A 164 -3.14 -13.10 -10.69
C ALA A 164 -4.00 -11.88 -11.05
N THR A 165 -4.93 -11.48 -10.17
CA THR A 165 -5.75 -10.27 -10.36
C THR A 165 -4.90 -9.01 -10.50
N LEU A 166 -3.89 -8.84 -9.63
CA LEU A 166 -2.96 -7.71 -9.72
C LEU A 166 -2.20 -7.68 -11.04
N SER A 167 -1.75 -8.84 -11.51
CA SER A 167 -0.99 -8.95 -12.78
C SER A 167 -1.89 -8.68 -14.00
N GLN A 168 -3.14 -9.13 -13.97
CA GLN A 168 -4.12 -8.84 -15.02
C GLN A 168 -4.42 -7.34 -15.09
N TYR A 169 -4.58 -6.68 -13.95
CA TYR A 169 -4.82 -5.24 -13.90
C TYR A 169 -3.64 -4.43 -14.48
N GLU A 170 -2.41 -4.80 -14.13
CA GLU A 170 -1.21 -4.19 -14.72
C GLU A 170 -1.14 -4.37 -16.25
N GLU A 171 -1.55 -5.53 -16.76
CA GLU A 171 -1.64 -5.77 -18.21
C GLU A 171 -2.69 -4.87 -18.87
N VAL A 172 -3.84 -4.65 -18.22
CA VAL A 172 -4.87 -3.72 -18.69
C VAL A 172 -4.32 -2.29 -18.75
N LEU A 173 -3.62 -1.83 -17.70
CA LEU A 173 -2.99 -0.51 -17.71
C LEU A 173 -1.96 -0.37 -18.83
N ALA A 174 -1.12 -1.39 -19.07
CA ALA A 174 -0.15 -1.38 -20.15
C ALA A 174 -0.83 -1.27 -21.53
N LYS A 175 -1.93 -1.99 -21.76
CA LYS A 175 -2.74 -1.92 -22.99
C LYS A 175 -3.38 -0.55 -23.19
N ILE A 176 -3.86 0.09 -22.13
CA ILE A 176 -4.43 1.45 -22.21
C ILE A 176 -3.33 2.45 -22.60
N SER A 177 -2.14 2.32 -22.04
CA SER A 177 -0.99 3.19 -22.34
C SER A 177 -0.50 3.03 -23.79
N SER A 178 -0.37 1.79 -24.28
CA SER A 178 0.00 1.54 -25.68
C SER A 178 -1.05 2.08 -26.66
N THR A 179 -2.33 1.80 -26.41
CA THR A 179 -3.44 2.31 -27.24
C THR A 179 -3.47 3.84 -27.29
N SER A 180 -3.15 4.50 -26.17
CA SER A 180 -3.09 5.96 -26.11
C SER A 180 -1.95 6.51 -26.98
N THR A 181 -0.80 5.86 -26.97
CA THR A 181 0.37 6.21 -27.80
C THR A 181 0.05 6.06 -29.29
N ASP A 182 -0.56 4.95 -29.67
CA ASP A 182 -0.97 4.69 -31.06
C ASP A 182 -1.97 5.75 -31.54
N ARG A 183 -3.00 6.07 -30.74
CA ARG A 183 -3.97 7.11 -31.09
C ARG A 183 -3.34 8.49 -31.24
N LEU A 184 -2.34 8.82 -30.43
CA LEU A 184 -1.61 10.08 -30.56
C LEU A 184 -0.86 10.17 -31.90
N THR A 185 -0.27 9.08 -32.39
CA THR A 185 0.39 9.06 -33.70
C THR A 185 -0.61 9.29 -34.85
N VAL A 186 -1.81 8.72 -34.74
CA VAL A 186 -2.88 8.93 -35.74
C VAL A 186 -3.39 10.38 -35.71
N LEU A 187 -3.59 10.96 -34.51
CA LEU A 187 -4.01 12.36 -34.37
C LEU A 187 -3.01 13.34 -35.02
N LYS A 188 -1.70 13.08 -34.90
CA LYS A 188 -0.65 13.90 -35.54
C LYS A 188 -0.68 13.82 -37.07
N THR A 189 -1.08 12.69 -37.64
CA THR A 189 -1.06 12.45 -39.09
C THR A 189 -2.39 12.80 -39.78
N LYS A 190 -3.53 12.68 -39.07
CA LYS A 190 -4.88 12.99 -39.57
C LYS A 190 -5.75 13.65 -38.49
N PRO A 191 -5.59 14.96 -38.24
CA PRO A 191 -6.28 15.64 -37.13
C PRO A 191 -7.80 15.76 -37.30
N GLN A 192 -8.32 15.72 -38.54
CA GLN A 192 -9.74 15.99 -38.82
C GLN A 192 -10.67 14.77 -38.68
N SER A 193 -10.16 13.55 -38.57
CA SER A 193 -11.00 12.33 -38.62
C SER A 193 -11.44 11.76 -37.26
N ILE A 194 -11.02 12.35 -36.12
CA ILE A 194 -11.16 11.72 -34.79
C ILE A 194 -11.90 12.59 -33.76
N GLN A 195 -12.24 13.84 -34.06
CA GLN A 195 -12.87 14.74 -33.07
C GLN A 195 -14.36 14.45 -32.87
N ARG A 196 -14.67 13.61 -31.89
CA ARG A 196 -15.94 13.68 -31.16
C ARG A 196 -15.67 14.43 -29.86
N ASP A 197 -16.37 15.53 -29.63
CA ASP A 197 -16.30 16.25 -28.36
C ASP A 197 -16.87 15.36 -27.23
N ILE A 198 -16.45 15.60 -25.99
CA ILE A 198 -16.89 14.77 -24.85
C ILE A 198 -18.42 14.79 -24.64
N ILE A 199 -19.08 15.90 -24.98
CA ILE A 199 -20.54 16.05 -24.85
C ILE A 199 -21.27 15.09 -25.81
N THR A 200 -20.74 14.87 -27.01
CA THR A 200 -21.31 13.90 -27.97
C THR A 200 -21.12 12.46 -27.52
N VAL A 201 -20.09 12.18 -26.72
CA VAL A 201 -19.85 10.84 -26.15
C VAL A 201 -20.73 10.61 -24.93
N CYS A 202 -20.85 11.61 -24.06
CA CYS A 202 -21.67 11.55 -22.85
C CYS A 202 -22.28 12.93 -22.58
N SER A 203 -23.54 13.13 -22.94
CA SER A 203 -24.20 14.43 -22.78
C SER A 203 -24.69 14.69 -21.35
N ASP A 204 -24.82 13.65 -20.53
CA ASP A 204 -25.31 13.75 -19.15
C ASP A 204 -24.13 13.90 -18.17
N PRO A 205 -24.00 15.06 -17.48
CA PRO A 205 -22.93 15.31 -16.52
C PRO A 205 -22.88 14.29 -15.38
N TYR A 206 -24.04 13.84 -14.91
CA TYR A 206 -24.15 12.87 -13.82
C TYR A 206 -23.55 11.52 -14.22
N THR A 207 -23.93 11.01 -15.40
CA THR A 207 -23.35 9.79 -15.96
C THR A 207 -21.83 9.91 -16.12
N LEU A 208 -21.32 11.04 -16.63
CA LEU A 208 -19.86 11.21 -16.74
C LEU A 208 -19.18 11.18 -15.37
N ALA A 209 -19.72 11.88 -14.36
CA ALA A 209 -19.19 11.87 -13.01
C ALA A 209 -19.18 10.45 -12.39
N GLN A 210 -20.22 9.65 -12.63
CA GLN A 210 -20.25 8.23 -12.22
C GLN A 210 -19.14 7.42 -12.90
N GLN A 211 -18.96 7.57 -14.21
CA GLN A 211 -17.90 6.85 -14.93
C GLN A 211 -16.50 7.24 -14.45
N LEU A 212 -16.24 8.54 -14.25
CA LEU A 212 -14.98 9.02 -13.66
C LEU A 212 -14.75 8.40 -12.28
N THR A 213 -15.80 8.31 -11.46
CA THR A 213 -15.73 7.69 -10.12
C THR A 213 -15.42 6.20 -10.18
N HIS A 214 -16.07 5.44 -11.08
CA HIS A 214 -15.76 4.02 -11.27
C HIS A 214 -14.30 3.80 -11.66
N ILE A 215 -13.85 4.59 -12.62
CA ILE A 215 -12.48 4.57 -13.13
C ILE A 215 -11.47 4.90 -12.01
N GLU A 216 -11.77 5.86 -11.14
CA GLU A 216 -10.89 6.21 -10.03
C GLU A 216 -10.88 5.18 -8.91
N LEU A 217 -12.05 4.68 -8.51
CA LEU A 217 -12.15 3.63 -7.49
C LEU A 217 -11.45 2.36 -7.91
N GLU A 218 -11.58 1.97 -9.19
CA GLU A 218 -10.81 0.86 -9.74
C GLU A 218 -9.31 1.11 -9.53
N ARG A 219 -8.77 2.25 -9.98
CA ARG A 219 -7.34 2.54 -9.85
C ARG A 219 -6.88 2.61 -8.40
N LEU A 220 -7.65 3.25 -7.53
CA LEU A 220 -7.34 3.42 -6.11
C LEU A 220 -7.27 2.06 -5.39
N ASN A 221 -8.17 1.13 -5.71
CA ASN A 221 -8.22 -0.21 -5.10
C ASN A 221 -6.97 -1.06 -5.37
N TYR A 222 -6.18 -0.72 -6.38
CA TYR A 222 -4.94 -1.42 -6.72
C TYR A 222 -3.68 -0.77 -6.14
N ILE A 223 -3.80 0.38 -5.46
CA ILE A 223 -2.65 1.03 -4.83
C ILE A 223 -2.33 0.32 -3.51
N GLY A 224 -1.18 -0.33 -3.44
CA GLY A 224 -0.69 -0.94 -2.20
C GLY A 224 -0.18 0.11 -1.20
N PRO A 225 -0.37 -0.07 0.12
CA PRO A 225 0.21 0.82 1.14
C PRO A 225 1.74 0.99 1.00
N GLU A 226 2.43 -0.06 0.56
CA GLU A 226 3.87 -0.06 0.30
C GLU A 226 4.28 0.89 -0.83
N GLU A 227 3.38 1.24 -1.75
CA GLU A 227 3.66 2.18 -2.84
C GLU A 227 3.86 3.60 -2.32
N PHE A 228 3.13 3.98 -1.26
CA PHE A 228 3.31 5.28 -0.63
C PHE A 228 4.70 5.41 -0.01
N VAL A 229 5.15 4.39 0.72
CA VAL A 229 6.52 4.39 1.28
C VAL A 229 7.56 4.45 0.16
N GLN A 230 7.37 3.67 -0.91
CA GLN A 230 8.28 3.68 -2.05
C GLN A 230 8.32 5.02 -2.79
N ALA A 231 7.23 5.79 -2.80
CA ALA A 231 7.18 7.11 -3.43
C ALA A 231 7.99 8.18 -2.66
N PHE A 232 8.15 8.02 -1.35
CA PHE A 232 8.99 8.93 -0.53
C PHE A 232 10.47 8.59 -0.60
N VAL A 233 10.83 7.31 -0.69
CA VAL A 233 12.24 6.85 -0.72
C VAL A 233 12.97 7.24 -2.01
N GLN A 234 12.26 7.41 -3.12
CA GLN A 234 12.87 7.66 -4.43
C GLN A 234 13.24 9.13 -4.70
N LYS A 235 13.06 10.04 -3.75
CA LYS A 235 13.13 11.49 -3.97
C LYS A 235 14.48 12.15 -3.65
N ASP A 236 15.54 11.41 -3.33
CA ASP A 236 16.86 12.02 -3.13
C ASP A 236 17.73 11.92 -4.41
N PRO A 237 17.78 12.98 -5.25
CA PRO A 237 18.57 12.98 -6.48
C PRO A 237 20.08 13.13 -6.25
N LEU A 238 20.54 13.35 -5.01
CA LEU A 238 21.97 13.48 -4.68
C LEU A 238 22.63 12.15 -4.34
N ASP A 239 21.85 11.10 -4.06
CA ASP A 239 22.35 9.75 -3.84
C ASP A 239 22.59 9.06 -5.20
N ASN A 240 23.77 9.32 -5.76
CA ASN A 240 24.30 8.65 -6.95
C ASN A 240 24.67 7.17 -6.69
N ASP A 241 24.59 6.75 -5.43
CA ASP A 241 24.72 5.35 -5.07
C ASP A 241 23.38 4.68 -5.38
N LYS A 242 23.41 3.67 -6.25
CA LYS A 242 22.25 2.80 -6.49
C LYS A 242 21.79 2.33 -5.11
N SER A 243 20.73 2.95 -4.55
CA SER A 243 20.32 2.60 -3.19
C SER A 243 20.23 1.09 -3.13
N CYS A 244 20.79 0.50 -2.07
CA CYS A 244 20.96 -0.95 -1.89
C CYS A 244 19.62 -1.73 -1.90
N TYR A 245 18.52 -1.01 -2.17
CA TYR A 245 17.13 -1.44 -2.18
C TYR A 245 16.39 -1.12 -3.49
N SER A 246 17.11 -0.76 -4.56
CA SER A 246 16.57 -0.34 -5.87
C SER A 246 16.04 -1.49 -6.76
N GLU A 247 16.37 -2.74 -6.43
CA GLU A 247 15.89 -3.97 -7.10
C GLU A 247 14.43 -4.36 -6.78
N ARG A 248 13.60 -3.40 -6.38
CA ARG A 248 12.17 -3.67 -6.19
C ARG A 248 11.54 -3.84 -7.56
N LYS A 249 10.86 -4.95 -7.82
CA LYS A 249 9.82 -5.02 -8.86
C LYS A 249 8.73 -4.02 -8.44
N LYS A 250 8.94 -2.74 -8.77
CA LYS A 250 8.08 -1.63 -8.36
C LYS A 250 6.74 -1.77 -9.06
N THR A 251 5.67 -1.80 -8.28
CA THR A 251 4.33 -1.51 -8.80
C THR A 251 4.26 0.00 -9.04
N ARG A 252 3.48 0.39 -10.03
CA ARG A 252 3.38 1.79 -10.49
C ARG A 252 1.93 2.27 -10.45
N ASN A 253 1.10 1.67 -9.60
CA ASN A 253 -0.33 1.96 -9.55
C ASN A 253 -0.56 3.37 -8.99
N LEU A 254 0.22 3.76 -7.99
CA LEU A 254 0.21 5.14 -7.46
C LEU A 254 0.62 6.16 -8.55
N GLU A 255 1.70 5.88 -9.29
CA GLU A 255 2.14 6.73 -10.41
C GLU A 255 1.05 6.83 -11.49
N ALA A 256 0.43 5.70 -11.85
CA ALA A 256 -0.66 5.65 -12.83
C ALA A 256 -1.92 6.40 -12.36
N TYR A 257 -2.21 6.41 -11.05
CA TYR A 257 -3.31 7.18 -10.48
C TYR A 257 -3.05 8.69 -10.52
N VAL A 258 -1.81 9.11 -10.24
CA VAL A 258 -1.39 10.51 -10.41
C VAL A 258 -1.42 10.92 -11.89
N GLU A 259 -0.96 10.05 -12.79
CA GLU A 259 -1.03 10.31 -14.24
C GLU A 259 -2.48 10.42 -14.72
N TRP A 260 -3.40 9.62 -14.18
CA TRP A 260 -4.82 9.75 -14.45
C TRP A 260 -5.38 11.13 -14.09
N PHE A 261 -5.07 11.65 -12.89
CA PHE A 261 -5.47 13.00 -12.48
C PHE A 261 -5.00 14.06 -13.48
N ASN A 262 -3.72 13.99 -13.85
CA ASN A 262 -3.13 14.93 -14.81
C ASN A 262 -3.80 14.81 -16.19
N ARG A 263 -4.04 13.58 -16.65
CA ARG A 263 -4.69 13.32 -17.93
C ARG A 263 -6.11 13.86 -17.98
N LEU A 264 -6.88 13.73 -16.90
CA LEU A 264 -8.22 14.32 -16.80
C LEU A 264 -8.17 15.85 -16.83
N SER A 265 -7.24 16.46 -16.08
CA SER A 265 -7.04 17.91 -16.09
C SER A 265 -6.70 18.43 -17.50
N TYR A 266 -5.76 17.77 -18.19
CA TYR A 266 -5.41 18.14 -19.57
C TYR A 266 -6.53 17.88 -20.57
N LEU A 267 -7.35 16.84 -20.35
CA LEU A 267 -8.53 16.58 -21.19
C LEU A 267 -9.52 17.76 -21.09
N VAL A 268 -9.82 18.23 -19.88
CA VAL A 268 -10.73 19.37 -19.64
C VAL A 268 -10.22 20.62 -20.35
N ALA A 269 -8.95 20.97 -20.12
CA ALA A 269 -8.30 22.11 -20.78
C ALA A 269 -8.38 22.00 -22.31
N THR A 270 -8.09 20.81 -22.85
CA THR A 270 -8.13 20.52 -24.29
C THR A 270 -9.55 20.69 -24.83
N GLU A 271 -10.54 20.02 -24.24
CA GLU A 271 -11.94 20.07 -24.69
C GLU A 271 -12.52 21.50 -24.66
N ILE A 272 -12.09 22.35 -23.72
CA ILE A 272 -12.47 23.76 -23.66
C ILE A 272 -11.76 24.60 -24.73
N CYS A 273 -10.48 24.33 -25.00
CA CYS A 273 -9.66 25.16 -25.89
C CYS A 273 -9.77 24.77 -27.38
N MET A 274 -10.10 23.52 -27.69
CA MET A 274 -10.19 23.03 -29.07
C MET A 274 -11.30 23.71 -29.91
N PRO A 275 -12.50 24.03 -29.37
CA PRO A 275 -13.52 24.73 -30.14
C PRO A 275 -13.14 26.15 -30.57
N VAL A 276 -13.20 26.42 -31.87
CA VAL A 276 -12.91 27.75 -32.44
C VAL A 276 -13.94 28.80 -32.02
N LYS A 277 -15.23 28.43 -31.93
CA LYS A 277 -16.34 29.35 -31.63
C LYS A 277 -16.48 29.60 -30.13
N LYS A 278 -16.47 30.87 -29.71
CA LYS A 278 -16.65 31.29 -28.30
C LYS A 278 -17.88 30.68 -27.61
N LYS A 279 -19.02 30.63 -28.32
CA LYS A 279 -20.28 30.06 -27.81
C LYS A 279 -20.12 28.58 -27.47
N HIS A 280 -19.32 27.85 -28.24
CA HIS A 280 -19.11 26.43 -27.97
C HIS A 280 -18.20 26.23 -26.77
N ARG A 281 -17.12 27.02 -26.65
CA ARG A 281 -16.24 26.99 -25.47
C ARG A 281 -16.99 27.26 -24.17
N ALA A 282 -17.87 28.27 -24.17
CA ALA A 282 -18.73 28.58 -23.02
C ALA A 282 -19.59 27.36 -22.60
N ARG A 283 -20.20 26.66 -23.56
CA ARG A 283 -20.95 25.43 -23.27
C ARG A 283 -20.07 24.30 -22.71
N MET A 284 -18.82 24.17 -23.15
CA MET A 284 -17.90 23.17 -22.59
C MET A 284 -17.56 23.47 -21.13
N ILE A 285 -17.33 24.76 -20.82
CA ILE A 285 -17.08 25.22 -19.44
C ILE A 285 -18.31 24.92 -18.57
N GLU A 286 -19.51 25.32 -19.00
CA GLU A 286 -20.76 25.04 -18.27
C GLU A 286 -20.93 23.54 -18.02
N TYR A 287 -20.73 22.72 -19.05
CA TYR A 287 -20.82 21.27 -18.95
C TYR A 287 -19.85 20.69 -17.91
N PHE A 288 -18.56 21.06 -17.95
CA PHE A 288 -17.59 20.57 -16.96
C PHE A 288 -17.84 21.09 -15.54
N ILE A 289 -18.41 22.29 -15.39
CA ILE A 289 -18.87 22.80 -14.08
C ILE A 289 -19.97 21.89 -13.53
N ASP A 290 -20.93 21.48 -14.37
CA ASP A 290 -21.99 20.56 -13.93
C ASP A 290 -21.43 19.17 -13.61
N VAL A 291 -20.48 18.64 -14.41
CA VAL A 291 -19.79 17.36 -14.10
C VAL A 291 -19.06 17.45 -12.76
N ALA A 292 -18.34 18.55 -12.51
CA ALA A 292 -17.64 18.80 -11.25
C ALA A 292 -18.61 18.84 -10.06
N ARG A 293 -19.77 19.50 -10.22
CA ARG A 293 -20.83 19.50 -9.19
C ARG A 293 -21.30 18.08 -8.89
N GLU A 294 -21.51 17.24 -9.91
CA GLU A 294 -21.91 15.85 -9.69
C GLU A 294 -20.80 15.01 -9.05
N CYS A 295 -19.52 15.24 -9.42
CA CYS A 295 -18.39 14.63 -8.70
C CYS A 295 -18.39 15.00 -7.22
N PHE A 296 -18.66 16.27 -6.87
CA PHE A 296 -18.79 16.71 -5.48
C PHE A 296 -19.95 15.99 -4.76
N ASN A 297 -21.13 15.91 -5.39
CA ASN A 297 -22.31 15.27 -4.81
C ASN A 297 -22.08 13.78 -4.49
N ILE A 298 -21.31 13.09 -5.32
CA ILE A 298 -20.97 11.66 -5.17
C ILE A 298 -19.79 11.45 -4.20
N GLY A 299 -19.05 12.51 -3.83
CA GLY A 299 -17.87 12.44 -2.98
C GLY A 299 -16.58 12.09 -3.73
N ASN A 300 -16.57 12.21 -5.06
CA ASN A 300 -15.37 12.08 -5.88
C ASN A 300 -14.61 13.43 -5.93
N PHE A 301 -13.86 13.71 -4.88
CA PHE A 301 -13.08 14.95 -4.76
C PHE A 301 -11.87 15.01 -5.69
N ASN A 302 -11.32 13.86 -6.08
CA ASN A 302 -10.14 13.81 -6.94
C ASN A 302 -10.48 14.23 -8.38
N SER A 303 -11.53 13.66 -8.98
CA SER A 303 -12.02 14.10 -10.30
C SER A 303 -12.52 15.54 -10.28
N LEU A 304 -13.23 15.95 -9.21
CA LEU A 304 -13.63 17.35 -9.02
C LEU A 304 -12.41 18.28 -9.11
N MET A 305 -11.36 17.98 -8.36
CA MET A 305 -10.17 18.81 -8.33
C MET A 305 -9.41 18.78 -9.67
N ALA A 306 -9.38 17.63 -10.36
CA ALA A 306 -8.81 17.53 -11.70
C ALA A 306 -9.55 18.41 -12.71
N ILE A 307 -10.89 18.42 -12.65
CA ILE A 307 -11.72 19.27 -13.51
C ILE A 307 -11.50 20.76 -13.21
N ILE A 308 -11.37 21.14 -11.94
CA ILE A 308 -11.10 22.54 -11.56
C ILE A 308 -9.69 22.98 -11.97
N SER A 309 -8.72 22.06 -11.96
CA SER A 309 -7.32 22.36 -12.27
C SER A 309 -7.04 22.53 -13.77
N GLY A 310 -7.88 21.93 -14.62
CA GLY A 310 -7.78 22.01 -16.09
C GLY A 310 -8.52 23.20 -16.67
#